data_AF-A0A1H5U945-F1
#
_entry.id   AF-A0A1H5U945-F1
#
_cell.length_a   1.000
_cell.length_b   1.000
_cell.length_c   1.000
_cell.angle_alpha   90.00
_cell.angle_beta   90.00
_cell.angle_gamma   90.00
#
_symmetry.space_group_name_H-M   'P 1'
#
loop_
_entity.id
_entity.type
_entity.pdbx_description
1 polymer ?
#
loop_
_entity_poly.entity_id
_entity_poly.type
_entity_poly.pdbx_seq_one_letter_code
_entity_poly.pdbx_strand_id
1 'polypeptide(L)'
;METQAQQNTGTVAIQPRRRVATVAQVAAAYPVFSQAAIRDLVFKAADRQNSRGDRIPGNGLAEAGAILRIGRKVLFDLDAFEAWLDSRASSH
;
A
#
# COMPACT_ATOMS: atom_id res chain seq x y z
N MET A 1 11.07 -40.10 41.69
CA MET A 1 11.90 -39.39 40.68
C MET A 1 10.97 -39.11 39.51
N GLU A 2 10.25 -37.99 39.57
CA GLU A 2 9.22 -37.62 38.61
C GLU A 2 9.82 -36.78 37.50
N THR A 3 9.78 -37.30 36.27
CA THR A 3 10.19 -36.59 35.06
C THR A 3 9.01 -35.72 34.60
N GLN A 4 9.10 -34.42 34.81
CA GLN A 4 8.07 -33.47 34.38
C GLN A 4 8.12 -33.29 32.85
N ALA A 5 6.98 -33.53 32.20
CA ALA A 5 6.76 -33.28 30.79
C ALA A 5 6.66 -31.77 30.51
N GLN A 6 7.59 -31.23 29.73
CA GLN A 6 7.51 -29.86 29.22
C GLN A 6 6.40 -29.75 28.18
N GLN A 7 5.32 -29.05 28.55
CA GLN A 7 4.24 -28.69 27.65
C GLN A 7 4.68 -27.48 26.81
N ASN A 8 4.95 -27.73 25.52
CA ASN A 8 5.32 -26.71 24.55
C ASN A 8 4.04 -26.11 23.94
N THR A 9 3.44 -25.14 24.61
CA THR A 9 2.23 -24.46 24.11
C THR A 9 2.64 -23.36 23.12
N GLY A 10 2.81 -23.72 21.85
CA GLY A 10 3.08 -22.76 20.79
C GLY A 10 1.87 -21.83 20.56
N THR A 11 1.95 -20.59 21.02
CA THR A 11 0.96 -19.55 20.69
C THR A 11 1.11 -19.17 19.22
N VAL A 12 0.15 -19.57 18.39
CA VAL A 12 0.05 -19.08 17.00
C VAL A 12 -0.45 -17.63 17.05
N ALA A 13 0.45 -16.67 16.81
CA ALA A 13 0.06 -15.27 16.66
C ALA A 13 -0.80 -15.10 15.41
N ILE A 14 -2.06 -14.69 15.59
CA ILE A 14 -2.96 -14.37 14.47
C ILE A 14 -2.48 -13.06 13.85
N GLN A 15 -1.86 -13.13 12.68
CA GLN A 15 -1.48 -11.93 11.92
C GLN A 15 -2.76 -11.17 11.53
N PRO A 16 -2.85 -9.85 11.77
CA PRO A 16 -3.99 -9.07 11.35
C PRO A 16 -4.12 -9.14 9.82
N ARG A 17 -5.36 -9.26 9.34
CA ARG A 17 -5.60 -9.26 7.89
C ARG A 17 -5.23 -7.89 7.33
N ARG A 18 -4.43 -7.90 6.25
CA ARG A 18 -4.05 -6.70 5.50
C ARG A 18 -5.31 -5.92 5.11
N ARG A 19 -5.33 -4.62 5.43
CA ARG A 19 -6.41 -3.70 5.05
C ARG A 19 -6.27 -3.36 3.56
N VAL A 20 -7.04 -4.06 2.72
CA VAL A 20 -7.02 -3.84 1.27
C VAL A 20 -8.30 -3.15 0.77
N ALA A 21 -8.14 -2.21 -0.14
CA ALA A 21 -9.25 -1.46 -0.73
C ALA A 21 -9.11 -1.31 -2.25
N THR A 22 -10.21 -1.36 -2.98
CA THR A 22 -10.23 -0.96 -4.40
C THR A 22 -10.09 0.55 -4.55
N VAL A 23 -9.76 1.02 -5.75
CA VAL A 23 -9.76 2.45 -6.09
C VAL A 23 -11.04 3.17 -5.66
N ALA A 24 -12.21 2.54 -5.87
CA ALA A 24 -13.50 3.13 -5.49
C ALA A 24 -13.65 3.25 -3.96
N GLN A 25 -13.21 2.23 -3.21
CA GLN A 25 -13.25 2.23 -1.75
C GLN A 25 -12.25 3.23 -1.15
N VAL A 26 -11.05 3.38 -1.73
CA VAL A 26 -10.08 4.41 -1.30
C VAL A 26 -10.66 5.80 -1.48
N ALA A 27 -11.24 6.10 -2.66
CA ALA A 27 -11.86 7.40 -2.90
C ALA A 27 -13.07 7.68 -1.98
N ALA A 28 -13.81 6.64 -1.58
CA ALA A 28 -14.90 6.78 -0.61
C ALA A 28 -14.39 7.04 0.81
N ALA A 29 -13.30 6.39 1.22
CA ALA A 29 -12.67 6.58 2.53
C ALA A 29 -11.92 7.92 2.64
N TYR A 30 -11.34 8.38 1.53
CA TYR A 30 -10.55 9.61 1.44
C TYR A 30 -11.20 10.57 0.43
N PRO A 31 -12.30 11.25 0.78
CA PRO A 31 -13.13 12.03 -0.16
C PRO A 31 -12.42 13.25 -0.76
N VAL A 32 -11.25 13.63 -0.22
CA VAL A 32 -10.34 14.60 -0.85
C VAL A 32 -9.81 14.13 -2.21
N PHE A 33 -9.76 12.81 -2.44
CA PHE A 33 -9.36 12.23 -3.72
C PHE A 33 -10.58 11.70 -4.48
N SER A 34 -10.77 12.21 -5.70
CA SER A 34 -11.68 11.55 -6.64
C SER A 34 -11.12 10.19 -7.08
N GLN A 35 -11.96 9.29 -7.59
CA GLN A 35 -11.44 8.04 -8.15
C GLN A 35 -10.49 8.29 -9.34
N ALA A 36 -10.63 9.40 -10.06
CA ALA A 36 -9.72 9.78 -11.12
C ALA A 36 -8.35 10.16 -10.55
N ALA A 37 -8.31 10.91 -9.43
CA ALA A 37 -7.07 11.24 -8.73
C ALA A 37 -6.37 9.97 -8.20
N ILE A 38 -7.11 9.03 -7.61
CA ILE A 38 -6.51 7.75 -7.16
C ILE A 38 -5.93 6.95 -8.34
N ARG A 39 -6.61 6.90 -9.50
CA ARG A 39 -6.06 6.23 -10.70
C ARG A 39 -4.82 6.94 -11.24
N ASP A 40 -4.80 8.27 -11.21
CA ASP A 40 -3.66 9.08 -11.61
C ASP A 40 -2.44 8.83 -10.70
N LEU A 41 -2.65 8.67 -9.39
CA LEU A 41 -1.59 8.26 -8.47
C LEU A 41 -1.00 6.89 -8.85
N VAL A 42 -1.84 5.91 -9.19
CA VAL A 42 -1.38 4.59 -9.66
C VAL A 42 -0.61 4.70 -10.98
N PHE A 43 -1.10 5.52 -11.90
CA PHE A 43 -0.47 5.72 -13.21
C PHE A 43 0.92 6.36 -13.07
N LYS A 44 1.05 7.34 -12.18
CA LYS A 44 2.30 8.06 -11.88
C LYS A 44 3.21 7.32 -10.89
N ALA A 45 2.88 6.09 -10.50
CA ALA A 45 3.65 5.34 -9.51
C ALA A 45 4.96 4.77 -10.06
N ALA A 46 5.06 4.57 -11.37
CA ALA A 46 6.29 4.14 -12.03
C ALA A 46 6.99 5.31 -12.71
N ASP A 47 8.29 5.18 -12.90
CA ASP A 47 9.05 6.08 -13.75
C ASP A 47 8.50 6.11 -15.17
N ARG A 48 8.59 7.28 -15.80
CA ARG A 48 8.12 7.50 -17.17
C ARG A 48 9.06 8.45 -17.91
N GLN A 49 9.08 8.39 -19.22
CA GLN A 49 9.86 9.32 -20.05
C GLN A 49 8.96 10.42 -20.61
N ASN A 50 9.52 11.63 -20.75
CA ASN A 50 8.86 12.71 -21.48
C ASN A 50 9.19 12.64 -22.98
N SER A 51 8.60 13.52 -23.79
CA SER A 51 8.87 13.58 -25.24
C SER A 51 10.31 13.97 -25.62
N ARG A 52 11.09 14.47 -24.67
CA ARG A 52 12.52 14.81 -24.82
C ARG A 52 13.45 13.67 -24.40
N GLY A 53 12.90 12.55 -23.91
CA GLY A 53 13.67 11.40 -23.40
C GLY A 53 14.10 11.52 -21.94
N ASP A 54 13.74 12.59 -21.23
CA ASP A 54 14.10 12.74 -19.82
C ASP A 54 13.27 11.78 -18.94
N ARG A 55 13.92 11.18 -17.92
CA ARG A 55 13.25 10.36 -16.90
C ARG A 55 12.50 11.26 -15.91
N ILE A 56 11.20 11.03 -15.78
CA ILE A 56 10.36 11.55 -14.71
C ILE A 56 10.24 10.45 -13.65
N PRO A 57 10.71 10.68 -12.41
CA PRO A 57 10.59 9.69 -11.36
C PRO A 57 9.13 9.44 -10.99
N GLY A 58 8.83 8.21 -10.58
CA GLY A 58 7.54 7.86 -10.00
C GLY A 58 7.21 8.65 -8.74
N ASN A 59 5.94 8.65 -8.34
CA ASN A 59 5.48 9.33 -7.12
C ASN A 59 5.78 8.56 -5.82
N GLY A 60 6.60 7.50 -5.84
CA GLY A 60 6.99 6.75 -4.65
C GLY A 60 5.92 5.79 -4.11
N LEU A 61 4.73 5.77 -4.71
CA LEU A 61 3.59 4.99 -4.18
C LEU A 61 3.76 3.49 -4.41
N ALA A 62 4.41 3.08 -5.52
CA ALA A 62 4.71 1.68 -5.78
C ALA A 62 5.82 1.18 -4.84
N GLU A 63 6.84 2.00 -4.63
CA GLU A 63 7.98 1.75 -3.75
C GLU A 63 7.56 1.63 -2.29
N ALA A 64 6.56 2.40 -1.87
CA ALA A 64 5.94 2.28 -0.55
C ALA A 64 5.18 0.96 -0.34
N GLY A 65 4.99 0.13 -1.38
CA GLY A 65 4.23 -1.12 -1.29
C GLY A 65 2.72 -0.92 -1.19
N ALA A 66 2.22 0.29 -1.49
CA ALA A 66 0.81 0.64 -1.38
C ALA A 66 -0.04 0.07 -2.52
N ILE A 67 0.55 -0.31 -3.66
CA ILE A 67 -0.17 -0.81 -4.83
C ILE A 67 -0.06 -2.32 -4.91
N LEU A 68 -1.21 -3.00 -4.89
CA LEU A 68 -1.33 -4.45 -5.09
C LEU A 68 -2.01 -4.74 -6.42
N ARG A 69 -1.33 -5.48 -7.29
CA ARG A 69 -1.87 -5.87 -8.60
C ARG A 69 -2.26 -7.34 -8.58
N ILE A 70 -3.54 -7.63 -8.80
CA ILE A 70 -4.08 -9.00 -8.90
C ILE A 70 -4.76 -9.12 -10.27
N GLY A 71 -4.01 -9.65 -11.25
CA GLY A 71 -4.43 -9.64 -12.65
C GLY A 71 -4.70 -8.22 -13.14
N ARG A 72 -5.93 -7.94 -13.59
CA ARG A 72 -6.36 -6.60 -14.05
C ARG A 72 -6.88 -5.69 -12.92
N LYS A 73 -6.96 -6.20 -11.68
CA LYS A 73 -7.44 -5.42 -10.54
C LYS A 73 -6.29 -4.71 -9.85
N VAL A 74 -6.54 -3.46 -9.47
CA VAL A 74 -5.67 -2.67 -8.61
C VAL A 74 -6.34 -2.54 -7.25
N LEU A 75 -5.65 -2.99 -6.23
CA LEU A 75 -5.99 -2.80 -4.83
C LEU A 75 -4.91 -1.93 -4.18
N PHE A 76 -5.29 -1.28 -3.09
CA PHE A 76 -4.41 -0.54 -2.22
C PHE A 76 -4.24 -1.30 -0.92
N ASP A 77 -3.01 -1.39 -0.44
CA ASP A 77 -2.73 -1.60 0.97
C ASP A 77 -2.92 -0.26 1.69
N LEU A 78 -3.93 -0.18 2.56
CA LEU A 78 -4.28 1.08 3.23
C LEU A 78 -3.22 1.52 4.23
N ASP A 79 -2.57 0.59 4.93
CA ASP A 79 -1.55 0.93 5.92
C ASP A 79 -0.32 1.52 5.23
N ALA A 80 0.10 0.93 4.10
CA ALA A 80 1.19 1.46 3.28
C ALA A 80 0.81 2.77 2.56
N PHE A 81 -0.44 2.91 2.13
CA PHE A 81 -0.94 4.16 1.53
C PHE A 81 -0.95 5.32 2.53
N GLU A 82 -1.44 5.09 3.74
CA GLU A 82 -1.46 6.05 4.84
C GLU A 82 -0.03 6.48 5.22
N ALA A 83 0.89 5.52 5.38
CA ALA A 83 2.30 5.82 5.63
C ALA A 83 2.94 6.65 4.50
N TRP A 84 2.58 6.38 3.24
CA TRP A 84 3.02 7.19 2.11
C TRP A 84 2.47 8.62 2.17
N LEU A 85 1.19 8.81 2.52
CA LEU A 85 0.60 10.15 2.71
C LEU A 85 1.34 10.93 3.79
N ASP A 86 1.63 10.30 4.93
CA ASP A 86 2.35 10.93 6.04
C ASP A 86 3.75 11.38 5.60
N SER A 87 4.48 10.53 4.86
CA SER A 87 5.80 10.87 4.33
C SER A 87 5.80 12.10 3.41
N ARG A 88 4.66 12.37 2.75
CA ARG A 88 4.47 13.54 1.87
C ARG A 88 4.03 14.77 2.65
N ALA A 89 3.23 14.60 3.69
CA ALA A 89 2.78 15.69 4.56
C ALA A 89 3.93 16.27 5.40
N SER A 90 4.87 15.42 5.83
CA SER A 90 6.03 15.83 6.65
C SER A 90 7.17 16.48 5.87
N SER A 91 7.03 16.71 4.56
CA SER A 91 7.94 17.57 3.80
C SER A 91 7.55 19.05 4.00
N HIS A 92 7.83 19.59 5.19
CA HIS A 92 7.86 21.03 5.48
C HIS A 92 9.25 21.41 5.97
#